data_AF-A0A1M5QJ43-F1
#
_entry.id   AF-A0A1M5QJ43-F1
#
_cell.length_a   1.000
_cell.length_b   1.000
_cell.length_c   1.000
_cell.angle_alpha   90.00
_cell.angle_beta   90.00
_cell.angle_gamma   90.00
#
_symmetry.space_group_name_H-M   'P 1'
#
loop_
_entity.id
_entity.type
_entity.pdbx_description
1 polymer ?
#
loop_
_entity_poly.entity_id
_entity_poly.type
_entity_poly.pdbx_seq_one_letter_code
_entity_poly.pdbx_strand_id
1 'polypeptide(L)' 'MIRLIAVAGFALSVATSAQAMTPAPIPQPEGMITQVAAACGAGRTRVNGVCVARTTMRQTGRAVRRCAVGMTC' A
#
# COMPACT_ATOMS: atom_id res chain seq x y z
N MET A 1 -11.62 -20.66 -44.06
CA MET A 1 -10.81 -19.46 -43.75
C MET A 1 -11.60 -18.42 -42.95
N ILE A 2 -12.82 -18.05 -43.37
CA ILE A 2 -13.68 -17.08 -42.65
C ILE A 2 -13.98 -17.47 -41.19
N ARG A 3 -14.14 -18.77 -40.91
CA ARG A 3 -14.43 -19.28 -39.56
C ARG A 3 -13.31 -18.99 -38.54
N LEU A 4 -12.05 -18.99 -38.98
CA LEU A 4 -10.91 -18.68 -38.11
C LEU A 4 -10.83 -17.18 -37.79
N ILE A 5 -11.18 -16.34 -38.76
CA ILE A 5 -11.23 -14.88 -38.60
C ILE A 5 -12.33 -14.51 -37.59
N ALA A 6 -13.48 -15.16 -37.67
CA ALA A 6 -14.58 -14.94 -36.73
C ALA A 6 -14.21 -15.33 -35.29
N VAL A 7 -13.52 -16.46 -35.11
CA VAL A 7 -13.05 -16.91 -33.78
C VAL A 7 -11.98 -15.97 -33.22
N ALA A 8 -11.03 -15.54 -34.05
CA ALA A 8 -10.01 -14.59 -33.63
C ALA A 8 -10.60 -13.23 -33.23
N GLY A 9 -11.55 -12.70 -34.02
CA GLY A 9 -12.24 -11.45 -33.69
C GLY A 9 -13.05 -11.52 -32.39
N PHE A 10 -13.73 -12.66 -32.15
CA PHE A 10 -14.46 -12.87 -30.90
C PHE A 10 -13.51 -12.98 -29.69
N ALA A 11 -12.40 -13.70 -29.82
CA ALA A 11 -11.42 -13.81 -28.74
C ALA A 11 -10.76 -12.46 -28.39
N LEU A 12 -10.43 -11.65 -29.40
CA LEU A 12 -9.84 -10.32 -29.18
C LEU A 12 -10.82 -9.34 -28.51
N SER A 13 -12.10 -9.37 -28.90
CA SER A 13 -13.12 -8.52 -28.28
C SER A 13 -13.40 -8.90 -26.82
N VAL A 14 -13.44 -10.19 -26.49
CA VAL A 14 -13.58 -10.64 -25.08
C VAL A 14 -12.35 -10.25 -24.25
N ALA A 15 -11.14 -10.40 -24.80
CA ALA A 15 -9.91 -10.01 -24.11
C ALA A 15 -9.80 -8.50 -23.88
N THR A 16 -10.34 -7.66 -24.77
CA THR A 16 -10.34 -6.19 -24.58
C THR A 16 -11.30 -5.76 -23.47
N SER A 17 -12.46 -6.42 -23.33
CA SER A 17 -13.39 -6.16 -22.21
C SER A 17 -12.76 -6.51 -20.86
N ALA A 18 -11.93 -7.55 -20.78
CA ALA A 18 -11.21 -7.90 -19.55
C ALA A 18 -10.16 -6.85 -19.17
N GLN A 19 -9.52 -6.20 -20.14
CA GLN A 19 -8.55 -5.11 -19.90
C GLN A 19 -9.23 -3.79 -19.50
N ALA A 20 -10.51 -3.63 -19.82
CA ALA A 20 -11.31 -2.48 -19.43
C ALA A 20 -11.89 -2.59 -18.01
N MET A 21 -11.73 -3.74 -17.34
CA MET A 21 -11.83 -3.78 -15.89
C MET A 21 -10.63 -3.04 -15.32
N THR A 22 -10.86 -1.75 -15.04
CA THR A 22 -9.97 -0.95 -14.20
C THR A 22 -9.60 -1.79 -12.98
N PRO A 23 -8.31 -1.93 -12.63
CA PRO A 23 -7.92 -2.54 -11.38
C PRO A 23 -8.77 -1.90 -10.28
N ALA A 24 -9.58 -2.71 -9.60
CA ALA A 24 -10.42 -2.22 -8.52
C ALA A 24 -9.55 -1.33 -7.64
N PRO A 25 -9.97 -0.07 -7.34
CA PRO A 25 -9.17 0.82 -6.52
C PRO A 25 -8.80 0.06 -5.26
N ILE A 26 -7.52 -0.29 -5.14
CA ILE A 26 -6.98 -0.81 -3.90
C ILE A 26 -7.37 0.26 -2.88
N PRO A 27 -8.15 -0.05 -1.84
CA PRO A 27 -8.51 0.95 -0.85
C PRO A 27 -7.20 1.44 -0.25
N GLN A 28 -6.70 2.57 -0.74
CA GLN A 28 -5.57 3.26 -0.17
C GLN A 28 -6.04 3.71 1.21
N PRO A 29 -5.50 3.15 2.30
CA PRO A 29 -5.81 3.63 3.65
C PRO A 29 -5.12 4.98 3.92
N GLU A 30 -4.75 5.74 2.87
CA GLU A 30 -4.11 7.05 2.95
C GLU A 30 -4.98 8.06 3.72
N GLY A 31 -6.31 7.88 3.72
CA GLY A 31 -7.22 8.70 4.53
C GLY A 31 -7.36 8.24 5.98
N MET A 32 -7.35 6.94 6.25
CA MET A 32 -7.59 6.41 7.60
C MET A 32 -6.35 6.57 8.49
N ILE A 33 -5.15 6.30 7.97
CA ILE A 33 -3.90 6.43 8.75
C ILE A 33 -3.61 7.90 9.07
N THR A 34 -3.93 8.82 8.16
CA THR A 34 -3.74 10.26 8.36
C THR A 34 -4.71 10.86 9.37
N GLN A 35 -6.00 10.51 9.33
CA GLN A 35 -6.99 10.91 10.34
C GLN A 35 -6.65 10.35 11.73
N VAL A 36 -6.23 9.08 11.78
CA VAL A 36 -5.84 8.42 13.02
C VAL A 36 -4.55 9.02 13.61
N ALA A 37 -3.59 9.42 12.77
CA ALA A 37 -2.41 10.16 13.23
C ALA A 37 -2.76 11.59 13.69
N ALA A 38 -3.70 12.27 13.02
CA ALA A 38 -4.18 13.59 13.40
C ALA A 38 -4.88 13.58 14.78
N ALA A 39 -5.60 12.50 15.12
CA ALA A 39 -6.25 12.34 16.42
C ALA A 39 -5.26 12.33 17.61
N CYS A 40 -4.00 11.91 17.39
CA CYS A 40 -2.97 11.91 18.42
C CYS A 40 -2.21 13.24 18.56
N GLY A 41 -2.50 14.23 17.70
CA GLY A 41 -1.82 15.52 17.66
C GLY A 41 -0.54 15.53 16.82
N ALA A 42 -0.04 16.75 16.53
CA ALA A 42 1.13 16.96 15.69
C ALA A 42 2.38 16.23 16.25
N GLY A 43 3.12 15.55 15.36
CA GLY A 43 4.34 14.81 15.72
C GLY A 43 4.09 13.46 16.41
N ARG A 44 2.83 13.03 16.57
CA ARG A 44 2.46 11.71 17.09
C ARG A 44 1.90 10.82 15.97
N THR A 45 1.90 9.52 16.19
CA THR A 45 1.34 8.53 15.27
C THR A 45 0.70 7.42 16.09
N ARG A 46 -0.50 6.97 15.69
CA ARG A 46 -1.17 5.87 16.39
C ARG A 46 -0.59 4.54 15.91
N VAL A 47 -0.15 3.72 16.85
CA VAL A 47 0.36 2.36 16.60
C VAL A 47 -0.42 1.42 17.50
N ASN A 48 -1.09 0.42 16.92
CA ASN A 48 -1.90 -0.56 17.67
C ASN A 48 -2.90 0.10 18.65
N GLY A 49 -3.46 1.25 18.28
CA GLY A 49 -4.40 1.99 19.13
C GLY A 49 -3.79 3.01 20.10
N VAL A 50 -2.46 3.04 20.29
CA VAL A 50 -1.76 3.96 21.23
C VAL A 50 -1.07 5.11 20.49
N CYS A 51 -1.13 6.32 21.04
CA CYS A 51 -0.43 7.48 20.50
C CYS A 51 1.05 7.48 20.87
N VAL A 52 1.93 7.23 19.90
CA VAL A 52 3.39 7.18 20.09
C VAL A 52 4.04 8.40 19.43
N ALA A 53 5.09 8.95 20.04
CA ALA A 53 5.87 10.02 19.43
C ALA A 53 6.66 9.53 18.22
N ARG A 54 6.55 10.24 17.09
CA ARG A 54 7.25 9.89 15.85
C ARG A 54 8.77 9.90 16.02
N THR A 55 9.28 10.77 16.90
CA THR A 55 10.70 10.84 17.27
C THR A 55 11.17 9.57 17.96
N THR A 56 10.41 9.07 18.94
CA THR A 56 10.73 7.82 19.65
C THR A 56 10.77 6.64 18.70
N MET A 57 9.76 6.48 17.83
CA MET A 57 9.78 5.42 16.82
C MET A 57 11.02 5.49 15.90
N ARG A 58 11.39 6.70 15.47
CA ARG A 58 12.60 6.89 14.65
C ARG A 58 13.88 6.56 15.41
N GLN A 59 13.98 6.92 16.68
CA GLN A 59 15.15 6.61 17.51
C GLN A 59 15.29 5.10 17.74
N THR A 60 14.20 4.42 18.14
CA THR A 60 14.19 2.96 18.31
C THR A 60 14.53 2.25 17.01
N GLY A 61 13.95 2.68 15.88
CA GLY A 61 14.29 2.13 14.56
C GLY A 61 15.76 2.31 14.19
N ARG A 62 16.40 3.42 14.56
CA ARG A 62 17.84 3.62 14.38
C ARG A 62 18.66 2.70 15.28
N ALA A 63 18.27 2.54 16.54
CA ALA A 63 18.93 1.62 17.47
C ALA A 63 18.88 0.18 16.95
N VAL A 64 17.70 -0.32 16.59
CA VAL A 64 17.52 -1.68 16.04
C VAL A 64 18.33 -1.88 14.76
N ARG A 65 18.40 -0.87 13.87
CA ARG A 65 19.24 -0.95 12.68
C ARG A 65 20.73 -1.04 13.03
N ARG A 66 21.21 -0.26 14.00
CA ARG A 66 22.60 -0.33 14.48
C ARG A 66 22.91 -1.69 15.10
N CYS A 67 21.97 -2.28 15.83
CA CYS A 67 22.10 -3.64 16.34
C CYS A 67 22.23 -4.66 15.20
N ALA A 68 21.35 -4.54 14.20
CA ALA A 68 21.32 -5.46 13.07
C ALA A 68 22.60 -5.41 12.21
N VAL A 69 23.27 -4.24 12.14
CA VAL A 69 24.58 -4.11 11.49
C VAL A 69 25.78 -4.30 12.44
N GLY A 70 25.54 -4.74 13.69
CA GLY A 70 26.60 -5.06 14.65
C GLY A 70 27.36 -3.86 15.22
N MET A 71 26.79 -2.65 15.11
CA MET A 71 27.47 -1.41 15.50
C MET A 71 27.29 -1.08 17.00
N THR A 72 26.08 -1.20 17.54
CA THR A 72 25.77 -1.01 18.97
C THR A 72 24.51 -1.77 19.36
N CYS A 73 24.53 -2.55 20.46
CA CYS A 73 23.38 -3.24 21.04
C CYS A 73 23.25 -2.94 22.53
#